data_AF-A0A1A5HN76-F1
#
_entry.id   AF-A0A1A5HN76-F1
#
_cell.length_a   1.000
_cell.length_b   1.000
_cell.length_c   1.000
_cell.angle_alpha   90.00
_cell.angle_beta   90.00
_cell.angle_gamma   90.00
#
_symmetry.space_group_name_H-M   'P 1'
#
loop_
_entity.id
_entity.type
_entity.pdbx_description
1 polymer ?
#
loop_
_entity_poly.entity_id
_entity_poly.type
_entity_poly.pdbx_seq_one_letter_code
_entity_poly.pdbx_strand_id
1 'polypeptide(L)'
;MRQNYAAGDKLFVDYAGDTVTVVVDRLTGKTRQAHLFIAVLGASSLSYAEARWSETLPDWMECHVHALEAFGGAPALFVPDNAKVAVIKACRYDPQVNRSYAEMAAHYGTAVLAARPRRPRDKAIVS
;
A
#
# COMPACT_ATOMS: atom_id res chain seq x y z
N MET A 1 -5.06 7.46 20.81
CA MET A 1 -4.19 8.60 20.47
C MET A 1 -4.64 9.07 19.08
N ARG A 2 -5.43 10.15 19.01
CA ARG A 2 -6.02 10.62 17.75
C ARG A 2 -4.93 11.35 16.95
N GLN A 3 -4.35 10.68 15.97
CA GLN A 3 -3.51 11.36 14.98
C GLN A 3 -4.45 12.21 14.12
N ASN A 4 -4.41 13.54 14.30
CA ASN A 4 -5.14 14.46 13.45
C ASN A 4 -4.41 14.53 12.11
N TYR A 5 -4.82 13.72 11.15
CA TYR A 5 -4.40 13.89 9.77
C TYR A 5 -5.35 14.87 9.10
N ALA A 6 -4.82 15.85 8.38
CA ALA A 6 -5.64 16.65 7.47
C ALA A 6 -6.19 15.73 6.37
N ALA A 7 -7.41 15.99 5.88
CA ALA A 7 -7.97 15.24 4.77
C ALA A 7 -7.04 15.32 3.55
N GLY A 8 -6.77 14.17 2.91
CA GLY A 8 -5.87 14.08 1.76
C GLY A 8 -4.37 14.09 2.07
N ASP A 9 -3.96 14.08 3.34
CA ASP A 9 -2.55 14.25 3.70
C ASP A 9 -1.73 12.96 3.51
N LYS A 10 -2.26 11.79 3.91
CA LYS A 10 -1.51 10.53 3.90
C LYS A 10 -2.35 9.33 3.51
N LEU A 11 -1.76 8.45 2.71
CA LEU A 11 -2.24 7.11 2.40
C LEU A 11 -1.24 6.07 2.92
N PHE A 12 -1.72 5.18 3.76
CA PHE A 12 -0.96 4.04 4.24
C PHE A 12 -1.23 2.85 3.32
N VAL A 13 -0.17 2.18 2.87
CA VAL A 13 -0.27 1.08 1.91
C VAL A 13 0.56 -0.12 2.36
N ASP A 14 0.00 -1.32 2.23
CA ASP A 14 0.68 -2.57 2.58
C ASP A 14 0.09 -3.77 1.83
N TYR A 15 0.80 -4.88 1.81
CA TYR A 15 0.22 -6.20 1.58
C TYR A 15 -0.08 -6.85 2.92
N ALA A 16 -1.25 -7.46 3.06
CA ALA A 16 -1.55 -8.29 4.22
C ALA A 16 -0.51 -9.42 4.31
N GLY A 17 0.03 -9.66 5.51
CA GLY A 17 1.08 -10.67 5.72
C GLY A 17 0.64 -12.09 5.40
N ASP A 18 -0.67 -12.37 5.51
CA ASP A 18 -1.26 -13.65 5.16
C ASP A 18 -1.93 -13.60 3.78
N THR A 19 -1.74 -14.64 2.97
CA THR A 19 -2.47 -14.80 1.72
C THR A 19 -3.89 -15.27 1.95
N VAL A 20 -4.81 -14.83 1.09
CA VAL A 20 -6.20 -15.28 1.08
C VAL A 20 -6.41 -16.38 0.05
N THR A 21 -7.18 -17.41 0.43
CA THR A 21 -7.54 -18.51 -0.47
C THR A 21 -8.70 -18.08 -1.36
N VAL A 22 -8.48 -18.04 -2.67
CA VAL A 22 -9.49 -17.70 -3.67
C VAL A 22 -9.89 -18.97 -4.43
N VAL A 23 -11.18 -19.24 -4.52
CA VAL A 23 -11.72 -20.29 -5.38
C VAL A 23 -11.69 -19.78 -6.82
N VAL A 24 -10.83 -20.36 -7.65
CA VAL A 24 -10.65 -19.97 -9.06
C VAL A 24 -11.50 -20.79 -10.02
N ASP A 25 -11.98 -21.95 -9.57
CA ASP A 25 -12.95 -22.76 -10.28
C ASP A 25 -13.94 -23.37 -9.27
N ARG A 26 -15.20 -22.98 -9.40
CA ARG A 26 -16.27 -23.39 -8.50
C ARG A 26 -16.72 -24.83 -8.72
N LEU A 27 -16.56 -25.37 -9.93
CA LEU A 27 -17.02 -26.72 -10.28
C LEU A 27 -16.00 -27.78 -9.85
N THR A 28 -14.70 -27.48 -9.97
CA THR A 28 -13.63 -28.39 -9.55
C THR A 28 -13.18 -28.16 -8.11
N GLY A 29 -13.55 -27.02 -7.52
CA GLY A 29 -13.07 -26.60 -6.20
C GLY A 29 -11.61 -26.14 -6.21
N LYS A 30 -11.02 -25.88 -7.38
CA LYS A 30 -9.63 -25.43 -7.49
C LYS A 30 -9.46 -24.08 -6.81
N THR A 31 -8.50 -24.01 -5.91
CA THR A 31 -8.14 -22.78 -5.18
C THR A 31 -6.76 -22.26 -5.56
N ARG A 32 -6.55 -20.97 -5.34
CA ARG A 32 -5.25 -20.31 -5.48
C ARG A 32 -5.07 -19.29 -4.35
N GLN A 33 -3.84 -19.14 -3.86
CA GLN A 33 -3.50 -18.09 -2.90
C GLN A 33 -3.34 -16.74 -3.60
N ALA A 34 -3.90 -15.70 -3.01
CA ALA A 34 -3.75 -14.31 -3.43
C ALA A 34 -3.21 -13.45 -2.28
N HIS A 35 -2.44 -12.43 -2.64
CA HIS A 35 -1.95 -11.40 -1.74
C HIS A 35 -2.98 -10.26 -1.70
N LEU A 36 -3.30 -9.75 -0.51
CA LEU A 36 -4.29 -8.69 -0.36
C LEU A 36 -3.57 -7.35 -0.19
N PHE A 37 -3.61 -6.51 -1.20
CA PHE A 37 -3.19 -5.12 -1.09
C PHE A 37 -4.22 -4.33 -0.30
N ILE A 38 -3.78 -3.46 0.60
CA ILE A 38 -4.63 -2.60 1.42
C ILE A 38 -4.10 -1.17 1.35
N ALA A 39 -4.99 -0.22 1.09
CA ALA A 39 -4.72 1.21 1.12
C ALA A 39 -5.71 1.93 2.05
N VAL A 40 -5.22 2.77 2.96
CA VAL A 40 -6.05 3.45 3.97
C VAL A 40 -5.72 4.94 4.05
N LEU A 41 -6.73 5.79 3.85
CA LEU A 41 -6.60 7.24 4.04
C LEU A 41 -6.53 7.57 5.53
N GLY A 42 -5.45 8.23 5.96
CA GLY A 42 -5.17 8.47 7.38
C GLY A 42 -6.24 9.29 8.11
N ALA A 43 -6.85 10.26 7.43
CA ALA A 43 -7.80 11.18 8.05
C ALA A 43 -9.22 10.61 8.22
N SER A 44 -9.65 9.74 7.31
CA SER A 44 -11.02 9.21 7.28
C SER A 44 -11.12 7.72 7.61
N SER A 45 -9.98 7.00 7.65
CA SER A 45 -9.93 5.54 7.67
C SER A 45 -10.65 4.87 6.50
N LEU A 46 -10.98 5.63 5.44
CA LEU A 46 -11.51 5.06 4.21
C LEU A 46 -10.47 4.11 3.63
N SER A 47 -10.89 2.87 3.43
CA SER A 47 -10.00 1.75 3.09
C SER A 47 -10.38 1.16 1.74
N TYR A 48 -9.37 0.80 0.98
CA TYR A 48 -9.46 0.08 -0.29
C TYR A 48 -8.66 -1.22 -0.17
N ALA A 49 -9.16 -2.31 -0.76
CA ALA A 49 -8.46 -3.58 -0.77
C ALA A 49 -8.60 -4.28 -2.12
N GLU A 50 -7.51 -4.83 -2.62
CA GLU A 50 -7.45 -5.52 -3.92
C GLU A 50 -6.62 -6.81 -3.80
N ALA A 51 -7.12 -7.91 -4.37
CA ALA A 51 -6.43 -9.18 -4.37
C ALA A 51 -5.56 -9.33 -5.63
N ARG A 52 -4.28 -9.64 -5.45
CA ARG A 52 -3.30 -9.89 -6.53
C ARG A 52 -2.72 -11.28 -6.40
N TRP A 53 -2.34 -11.88 -7.53
CA TRP A 53 -1.70 -13.20 -7.52
C TRP A 53 -0.22 -13.18 -7.16
N SER A 54 0.38 -11.99 -7.15
CA SER A 54 1.79 -11.76 -6.85
C SER A 54 1.99 -10.37 -6.23
N GLU A 55 3.14 -10.18 -5.60
CA GLU A 55 3.54 -8.90 -5.01
C GLU A 55 4.63 -8.22 -5.87
N THR A 56 4.49 -8.29 -7.20
CA THR A 56 5.47 -7.67 -8.09
C THR A 56 5.33 -6.15 -8.06
N LEU A 57 6.37 -5.43 -8.52
CA LEU A 57 6.30 -3.97 -8.64
C LEU A 57 5.16 -3.51 -9.58
N PRO A 58 4.93 -4.12 -10.76
CA PRO A 58 3.76 -3.81 -11.57
C PRO A 58 2.44 -3.97 -10.80
N ASP A 59 2.26 -5.09 -10.08
CA ASP A 59 1.05 -5.31 -9.27
C ASP A 59 0.87 -4.22 -8.21
N TRP A 60 1.97 -3.85 -7.54
CA TRP A 60 1.98 -2.79 -6.54
C TRP A 60 1.54 -1.43 -7.11
N MET A 61 2.10 -1.05 -8.27
CA MET A 61 1.77 0.22 -8.93
C MET A 61 0.32 0.23 -9.43
N GLU A 62 -0.16 -0.87 -10.02
CA GLU A 62 -1.53 -0.98 -10.51
C GLU A 62 -2.55 -0.88 -9.37
N CYS A 63 -2.31 -1.54 -8.25
CA CYS A 63 -3.11 -1.39 -7.03
C CYS A 63 -3.17 0.06 -6.52
N HIS A 64 -2.10 0.85 -6.67
CA HIS A 64 -2.14 2.26 -6.33
C HIS A 64 -3.07 3.02 -7.28
N VAL A 65 -2.95 2.81 -8.58
CA VAL A 65 -3.81 3.46 -9.57
C VAL A 65 -5.28 3.18 -9.27
N HIS A 66 -5.65 1.91 -9.08
CA HIS A 66 -7.04 1.54 -8.76
C HIS A 66 -7.52 2.12 -7.43
N ALA A 67 -6.66 2.16 -6.40
CA ALA A 67 -7.01 2.77 -5.12
C ALA A 67 -7.27 4.27 -5.26
N LEU A 68 -6.44 5.00 -6.01
CA LEU A 68 -6.61 6.44 -6.24
C LEU A 68 -7.88 6.73 -7.04
N GLU A 69 -8.20 5.91 -8.04
CA GLU A 69 -9.46 5.96 -8.79
C GLU A 69 -10.67 5.71 -7.87
N ALA A 70 -10.59 4.69 -7.00
CA ALA A 70 -11.65 4.39 -6.04
C ALA A 70 -11.86 5.49 -5.00
N PHE A 71 -10.78 6.15 -4.56
CA PHE A 71 -10.88 7.31 -3.67
C PHE A 71 -11.29 8.60 -4.40
N GLY A 72 -11.23 8.63 -5.74
CA GLY A 72 -11.53 9.81 -6.55
C GLY A 72 -10.47 10.92 -6.45
N GLY A 73 -9.24 10.59 -6.03
CA GLY A 73 -8.18 11.58 -5.88
C GLY A 73 -6.90 11.04 -5.25
N ALA A 74 -5.82 11.80 -5.40
CA ALA A 74 -4.51 11.45 -4.88
C ALA A 74 -4.17 12.22 -3.59
N PRO A 75 -3.77 11.53 -2.52
CA PRO A 75 -3.25 12.16 -1.31
C PRO A 75 -1.82 12.68 -1.52
N ALA A 76 -1.38 13.59 -0.65
CA ALA A 76 -0.06 14.22 -0.77
C ALA A 76 1.11 13.27 -0.50
N LEU A 77 0.89 12.20 0.27
CA LEU A 77 1.95 11.28 0.70
C LEU A 77 1.51 9.81 0.69
N PHE A 78 2.27 8.95 0.01
CA PHE A 78 2.21 7.50 0.18
C PHE A 78 3.19 7.05 1.26
N VAL A 79 2.69 6.23 2.19
CA VAL A 79 3.44 5.69 3.32
C VAL A 79 3.37 4.15 3.27
N PRO A 80 4.30 3.50 2.55
CA PRO A 80 4.39 2.04 2.56
C PRO A 80 4.93 1.52 3.90
N ASP A 81 4.24 0.55 4.50
CA ASP A 81 4.67 -0.13 5.74
C ASP A 81 5.78 -1.17 5.45
N ASN A 82 5.74 -1.82 4.30
CA ASN A 82 6.73 -2.82 3.91
C ASN A 82 7.78 -2.26 2.94
N ALA A 83 8.98 -2.00 3.48
CA ALA A 83 10.09 -1.43 2.71
C ALA A 83 10.56 -2.32 1.54
N LYS A 84 10.27 -3.63 1.52
CA LYS A 84 10.84 -4.53 0.49
C LYS A 84 10.28 -4.31 -0.92
N VAL A 85 9.00 -4.00 -1.06
CA VAL A 85 8.38 -3.76 -2.38
C VAL A 85 8.59 -2.31 -2.82
N ALA A 86 8.57 -1.37 -1.88
CA ALA A 86 8.75 0.05 -2.15
C ALA A 86 10.22 0.50 -2.31
N VAL A 87 11.20 -0.23 -1.74
CA VAL A 87 12.60 0.19 -1.63
C VAL A 87 13.51 -0.88 -2.25
N ILE A 88 14.23 -0.52 -3.33
CA ILE A 88 15.13 -1.42 -4.08
C ILE A 88 16.30 -1.93 -3.20
N LYS A 89 16.70 -1.16 -2.19
CA LYS A 89 17.71 -1.56 -1.22
C LYS A 89 17.54 -0.72 0.04
N ALA A 90 17.26 -1.36 1.17
CA ALA A 90 17.22 -0.69 2.46
C ALA A 90 18.64 -0.24 2.86
N CYS A 91 19.12 0.88 2.31
CA CYS A 91 20.35 1.51 2.77
C CYS A 91 20.01 2.41 3.95
N ARG A 92 20.72 2.22 5.06
CA ARG A 92 20.48 2.86 6.37
C ARG A 92 20.57 4.39 6.37
N TYR A 93 21.01 4.99 5.26
CA TYR A 93 21.18 6.44 5.10
C TYR A 93 20.42 7.04 3.90
N ASP A 94 19.97 6.24 2.94
CA ASP A 94 19.19 6.72 1.78
C ASP A 94 18.44 5.54 1.13
N PRO A 95 17.16 5.29 1.48
CA PRO A 95 16.37 4.28 0.81
C PRO A 95 16.04 4.76 -0.61
N GLN A 96 16.72 4.19 -1.61
CA GLN A 96 16.33 4.41 -3.01
C GLN A 96 14.98 3.75 -3.25
N VAL A 97 13.93 4.57 -3.26
CA VAL A 97 12.60 4.21 -3.73
C VAL A 97 12.73 3.68 -5.15
N ASN A 98 11.95 2.66 -5.49
CA ASN A 98 11.96 2.18 -6.86
C ASN A 98 11.65 3.32 -7.84
N ARG A 99 12.53 3.54 -8.84
CA ARG A 99 12.40 4.67 -9.77
C ARG A 99 11.02 4.74 -10.40
N SER A 100 10.47 3.62 -10.86
CA SER A 100 9.13 3.58 -11.46
C SER A 100 8.04 3.93 -10.46
N TYR A 101 8.19 3.53 -9.20
CA TYR A 101 7.24 3.87 -8.14
C TYR A 101 7.31 5.37 -7.77
N ALA A 102 8.52 5.94 -7.73
CA ALA A 102 8.71 7.37 -7.53
C ALA A 102 8.16 8.20 -8.69
N GLU A 103 8.38 7.75 -9.94
CA GLU A 103 7.83 8.39 -11.14
C GLU A 103 6.29 8.33 -11.15
N MET A 104 5.68 7.22 -10.76
CA MET A 104 4.23 7.11 -10.58
C MET A 104 3.71 8.08 -9.52
N ALA A 105 4.36 8.15 -8.35
CA ALA A 105 3.96 9.09 -7.31
C ALA A 105 4.05 10.55 -7.79
N ALA A 106 5.13 10.90 -8.49
CA ALA A 106 5.30 12.22 -9.08
C ALA A 106 4.22 12.55 -10.13
N HIS A 107 3.79 11.57 -10.93
CA HIS A 107 2.68 11.74 -11.89
C HIS A 107 1.38 12.17 -11.21
N TYR A 108 1.09 11.64 -10.01
CA TYR A 108 -0.08 11.99 -9.21
C TYR A 108 0.13 13.20 -8.29
N GLY A 109 1.29 13.86 -8.34
CA GLY A 109 1.61 14.96 -7.42
C GLY A 109 1.82 14.52 -5.97
N THR A 110 2.12 13.24 -5.77
CA THR A 110 2.29 12.60 -4.46
C THR A 110 3.77 12.32 -4.18
N ALA A 111 4.19 12.40 -2.91
CA ALA A 111 5.50 11.94 -2.47
C ALA A 111 5.44 10.52 -1.89
N VAL A 112 6.57 9.80 -1.86
CA VAL A 112 6.69 8.50 -1.18
C VAL A 112 7.60 8.65 0.04
N LEU A 113 7.11 8.27 1.22
CA LEU A 113 7.89 8.21 2.44
C LEU A 113 7.85 6.80 3.02
N ALA A 114 8.96 6.07 2.88
CA ALA A 114 9.09 4.75 3.50
C ALA A 114 8.90 4.84 5.02
N ALA A 115 8.03 4.01 5.59
CA ALA A 115 7.86 3.93 7.03
C ALA A 115 9.19 3.54 7.71
N ARG A 116 9.53 4.20 8.82
CA ARG A 116 10.76 3.92 9.56
C ARG A 116 10.72 2.50 10.15
N PRO A 117 11.70 1.61 9.87
CA PRO A 117 11.72 0.30 10.48
C PRO A 117 11.85 0.39 12.02
N ARG A 118 11.00 -0.34 12.76
CA ARG A 118 11.06 -0.56 14.22
C ARG A 118 10.57 0.58 15.16
N ARG A 119 9.39 1.17 14.93
CA ARG A 119 8.61 1.83 16.01
C ARG A 119 7.13 1.39 15.96
N PRO A 120 6.74 0.33 16.69
CA PRO A 120 5.38 -0.22 16.70
C PRO A 120 4.27 0.71 17.27
N ARG A 121 4.57 1.97 17.61
CA ARG A 121 3.64 2.87 18.31
C ARG A 121 2.74 3.71 17.39
N ASP A 122 2.90 3.61 16.06
CA ASP A 122 2.01 4.31 15.11
C ASP A 122 0.83 3.46 14.61
N LYS A 123 0.79 2.16 14.95
CA LYS A 123 -0.41 1.31 14.77
C LYS A 123 -1.34 1.46 15.98
N ALA A 124 -2.11 2.54 16.02
CA ALA A 124 -3.23 2.67 16.95
C ALA A 124 -4.47 3.25 16.25
N ILE A 125 -4.86 2.63 15.14
CA ILE A 125 -6.25 2.63 14.64
C ILE A 125 -6.53 1.24 14.03
N VAL A 126 -6.55 0.19 14.88
CA VAL A 126 -7.34 -1.03 14.63
C VAL A 126 -7.73 -1.58 16.00
N SER A 127 -9.00 -1.42 16.36
CA SER A 127 -9.72 -2.16 17.40
C SER A 127 -11.13 -2.38 16.89
#